data_AF-A0A504X7S4-F1
#
_entry.id   AF-A0A504X7S4-F1
#
_cell.length_a   1.000
_cell.length_b   1.000
_cell.length_c   1.000
_cell.angle_alpha   90.00
_cell.angle_beta   90.00
_cell.angle_gamma   90.00
#
_symmetry.space_group_name_H-M   'P 1'
#
loop_
_entity.id
_entity.type
_entity.pdbx_description
1 polymer ?
#
loop_
_entity_poly.entity_id
_entity_poly.type
_entity_poly.pdbx_seq_one_letter_code
_entity_poly.pdbx_strand_id
1 'polypeptide(L)'
;MSTTATSHDCHRAPYHQQLQSHIEALLLLFLRDFCAEGASPTRNGYRASHLQAIAQTFYVLQIVRCSTAPRREQETPYSLLQTGDGTSRLDVCTERDLYYRNPPLFAPRGQRATHESIKRLCGWLEVVARVPPHQQRGEGPVLTSLFRSPRCLLSRPWKGAQGAASRTPLYTRESLGITAAGKSLLAGAITLELCDPVELIDVSARGSAGITLTYSLATRMVGCREAGVWQAARDGISSSRPYKLVLIEKESVHHAVLQSMTKSGTPHTYSCILLCTKGYPCVAAREWLRRVHALRPALQLYIMVDGDPDGLGIALTVMGLLGSKGYPSPIASSQPKPTLSSFSPLSGATPASAETAKVKELLPLRFLGVCPSLVWSCNFQSEAPLSAGFLGGLASSQGIPLTMHDVQVLKRVVSIVQGALASAPEASDSATSLRGCDTAIVRHTLQRVLKEAEWMQRARIKCELQFACGPIGPLTFMEQHVQRCDAELSEGF
;
A
#
# COMPACT_ATOMS: atom_id res chain seq x y z
N MET A 1 -36.64 -4.00 -28.91
CA MET A 1 -35.19 -3.75 -29.06
C MET A 1 -34.53 -4.31 -27.82
N SER A 2 -33.73 -5.36 -27.99
CA SER A 2 -33.25 -6.25 -26.93
C SER A 2 -32.09 -5.58 -26.18
N THR A 3 -32.21 -5.46 -24.87
CA THR A 3 -31.16 -4.98 -23.96
C THR A 3 -30.12 -6.08 -23.75
N THR A 4 -28.99 -5.99 -24.43
CA THR A 4 -27.82 -6.84 -24.15
C THR A 4 -27.19 -6.39 -22.83
N ALA A 5 -27.36 -7.21 -21.79
CA ALA A 5 -26.58 -7.13 -20.57
C ALA A 5 -25.11 -7.41 -20.88
N THR A 6 -24.24 -6.43 -20.68
CA THR A 6 -22.79 -6.62 -20.70
C THR A 6 -22.38 -7.41 -19.46
N SER A 7 -22.13 -8.71 -19.63
CA SER A 7 -21.58 -9.58 -18.58
C SER A 7 -20.13 -9.18 -18.29
N HIS A 8 -19.93 -8.41 -17.23
CA HIS A 8 -18.64 -8.31 -16.57
C HIS A 8 -18.50 -9.50 -15.62
N ASP A 9 -18.11 -10.66 -16.16
CA ASP A 9 -17.83 -11.86 -15.38
C ASP A 9 -16.65 -11.64 -14.41
N CYS A 10 -16.89 -12.00 -13.16
CA CYS A 10 -16.05 -11.75 -11.99
C CYS A 10 -14.69 -12.48 -12.07
N HIS A 11 -13.61 -11.71 -12.12
CA HIS A 11 -12.23 -12.23 -12.22
C HIS A 11 -11.64 -12.84 -10.92
N ARG A 12 -12.43 -13.15 -9.87
CA ARG A 12 -11.94 -13.76 -8.60
C ARG A 12 -12.23 -15.26 -8.42
N ALA A 13 -13.27 -15.81 -9.07
CA ALA A 13 -13.46 -17.26 -9.19
C ALA A 13 -12.20 -17.99 -9.73
N PRO A 14 -11.45 -17.43 -10.71
CA PRO A 14 -10.18 -18.00 -11.16
C PRO A 14 -9.12 -18.04 -10.06
N TYR A 15 -9.01 -17.01 -9.21
CA TYR A 15 -7.97 -16.95 -8.17
C TYR A 15 -8.18 -18.03 -7.09
N HIS A 16 -9.40 -18.21 -6.60
CA HIS A 16 -9.68 -19.23 -5.59
C HIS A 16 -9.47 -20.65 -6.15
N GLN A 17 -9.90 -20.90 -7.38
CA GLN A 17 -9.65 -22.18 -8.06
C GLN A 17 -8.15 -22.41 -8.30
N GLN A 18 -7.42 -21.38 -8.73
CA GLN A 18 -5.98 -21.44 -8.94
C GLN A 18 -5.22 -21.67 -7.62
N LEU A 19 -5.57 -20.95 -6.56
CA LEU A 19 -5.01 -21.16 -5.21
C LEU A 19 -5.27 -22.59 -4.74
N GLN A 20 -6.49 -23.10 -4.90
CA GLN A 20 -6.84 -24.46 -4.52
C GLN A 20 -6.03 -25.50 -5.30
N SER A 21 -5.85 -25.30 -6.62
CA SER A 21 -5.00 -26.16 -7.45
C SER A 21 -3.54 -26.15 -7.02
N HIS A 22 -2.97 -24.98 -6.70
CA HIS A 22 -1.59 -24.88 -6.21
C HIS A 22 -1.43 -25.49 -4.81
N ILE A 23 -2.43 -25.37 -3.95
CA ILE A 23 -2.46 -26.04 -2.64
C ILE A 23 -2.44 -27.56 -2.81
N GLU A 24 -3.25 -28.10 -3.71
CA GLU A 24 -3.29 -29.54 -4.00
C GLU A 24 -1.95 -30.04 -4.55
N ALA A 25 -1.36 -29.32 -5.50
CA ALA A 25 -0.04 -29.65 -6.02
C ALA A 25 1.04 -29.61 -4.92
N LEU A 26 1.00 -28.61 -4.04
CA LEU A 26 1.93 -28.52 -2.90
C LEU A 26 1.83 -29.74 -1.97
N LEU A 27 0.60 -30.17 -1.66
CA LEU A 27 0.35 -31.34 -0.80
C LEU A 27 0.83 -32.64 -1.45
N LEU A 28 0.57 -32.82 -2.74
CA LEU A 28 1.04 -33.99 -3.49
C LEU A 28 2.57 -34.05 -3.55
N LEU A 29 3.23 -32.92 -3.76
CA LEU A 29 4.69 -32.82 -3.74
C LEU A 29 5.28 -33.18 -2.38
N PHE A 30 4.63 -32.75 -1.29
CA PHE A 30 5.04 -33.13 0.06
C PHE A 30 4.91 -34.62 0.30
N LEU A 31 3.73 -35.20 0.02
CA LEU A 31 3.48 -36.64 0.23
C LEU A 31 4.50 -37.49 -0.54
N ARG A 32 4.81 -37.12 -1.77
CA ARG A 32 5.82 -37.81 -2.57
C ARG A 32 7.21 -37.71 -1.96
N ASP A 33 7.67 -36.52 -1.59
CA ASP A 33 9.01 -36.34 -1.02
C ASP A 33 9.12 -37.05 0.35
N PHE A 34 8.05 -37.01 1.16
CA PHE A 34 7.98 -37.71 2.44
C PHE A 34 8.01 -39.24 2.29
N CYS A 35 7.20 -39.81 1.40
CA CYS A 35 7.21 -41.26 1.15
C CYS A 35 8.53 -41.73 0.53
N ALA A 36 9.15 -40.93 -0.34
CA ALA A 36 10.44 -41.25 -0.94
C ALA A 36 11.59 -41.26 0.09
N GLU A 37 11.51 -40.48 1.17
CA GLU A 37 12.46 -40.56 2.28
C GLU A 37 12.32 -41.87 3.06
N GLY A 38 11.09 -42.34 3.31
CA GLY A 38 10.86 -43.61 4.02
C GLY A 38 11.36 -44.86 3.27
N ALA A 39 11.53 -44.76 1.94
CA ALA A 39 11.94 -45.86 1.08
C ALA A 39 13.45 -45.95 0.81
N SER A 40 14.27 -44.98 1.24
CA SER A 40 15.70 -44.91 0.88
C SER A 40 16.62 -44.92 2.11
N PRO A 41 17.44 -45.97 2.31
CA PRO A 41 18.32 -46.09 3.48
C PRO A 41 19.55 -45.14 3.44
N THR A 42 19.76 -44.36 2.38
CA THR A 42 20.97 -43.54 2.16
C THR A 42 20.72 -42.03 2.09
N ARG A 43 19.46 -41.57 2.16
CA ARG A 43 19.14 -40.13 2.16
C ARG A 43 19.08 -39.59 3.58
N ASN A 44 19.82 -38.51 3.84
CA ASN A 44 19.69 -37.69 5.05
C ASN A 44 18.24 -37.16 5.14
N GLY A 45 17.38 -37.85 5.90
CA GLY A 45 15.97 -37.51 6.04
C GLY A 45 15.71 -36.15 6.70
N TYR A 46 14.43 -35.81 6.88
CA TYR A 46 14.04 -34.58 7.55
C TYR A 46 14.59 -34.50 8.98
N ARG A 47 15.39 -33.45 9.26
CA ARG A 47 15.73 -33.07 10.63
C ARG A 47 14.46 -32.70 11.40
N ALA A 48 14.44 -32.90 12.72
CA ALA A 48 13.32 -32.51 13.59
C ALA A 48 12.90 -31.04 13.39
N SER A 49 13.88 -30.14 13.19
CA SER A 49 13.62 -28.72 12.90
C SER A 49 12.93 -28.49 11.55
N HIS A 50 13.19 -29.32 10.54
CA HIS A 50 12.48 -29.26 9.26
C HIS A 50 11.04 -29.75 9.41
N LEU A 51 10.82 -30.88 10.10
CA LEU A 51 9.48 -31.39 10.38
C LEU A 51 8.64 -30.38 11.16
N GLN A 52 9.21 -29.74 12.18
CA GLN A 52 8.54 -28.69 12.93
C GLN A 52 8.16 -27.50 12.04
N ALA A 53 9.07 -27.04 11.18
CA ALA A 53 8.79 -25.96 10.23
C ALA A 53 7.70 -26.33 9.22
N ILE A 54 7.67 -27.58 8.76
CA ILE A 54 6.63 -28.08 7.86
C ILE A 54 5.28 -28.14 8.57
N ALA A 55 5.24 -28.74 9.76
CA ALA A 55 4.03 -28.82 10.58
C ALA A 55 3.43 -27.43 10.86
N GLN A 56 4.26 -26.46 11.28
CA GLN A 56 3.83 -25.07 11.49
C GLN A 56 3.26 -24.44 10.21
N THR A 57 3.87 -24.71 9.05
CA THR A 57 3.43 -24.14 7.77
C THR A 57 2.14 -24.78 7.27
N PHE A 58 1.99 -26.09 7.44
CA PHE A 58 0.76 -26.81 7.08
C PHE A 58 -0.40 -26.51 8.03
N TYR A 59 -0.13 -26.22 9.29
CA TYR A 59 -1.13 -25.68 10.20
C TYR A 59 -1.70 -24.34 9.70
N VAL A 60 -0.84 -23.43 9.24
CA VAL A 60 -1.28 -22.18 8.60
C VAL A 60 -2.07 -22.46 7.32
N LEU A 61 -1.59 -23.37 6.46
CA LEU A 61 -2.28 -23.76 5.23
C LEU A 61 -3.69 -24.32 5.51
N GLN A 62 -3.85 -25.15 6.53
CA GLN A 62 -5.15 -25.69 6.93
C GLN A 62 -6.14 -24.58 7.25
N ILE A 63 -5.71 -23.56 8.00
CA ILE A 63 -6.56 -22.41 8.34
C ILE A 63 -6.93 -21.62 7.08
N VAL A 64 -5.97 -21.36 6.17
CA VAL A 64 -6.22 -20.69 4.88
C VAL A 64 -7.23 -21.45 4.03
N ARG A 65 -7.15 -22.79 3.97
CA ARG A 65 -8.12 -23.63 3.25
C ARG A 65 -9.52 -23.53 3.85
N CYS A 66 -9.65 -23.57 5.17
CA CYS A 66 -10.95 -23.43 5.84
C CYS A 66 -11.60 -22.06 5.57
N SER A 67 -10.80 -20.99 5.48
CA SER A 67 -11.28 -19.64 5.16
C SER A 67 -11.72 -19.47 3.71
N THR A 68 -11.19 -20.26 2.77
CA THR A 68 -11.41 -20.11 1.31
C THR A 68 -12.44 -21.04 0.70
N ALA A 69 -12.99 -22.00 1.47
CA ALA A 69 -14.12 -22.83 1.02
C ALA A 69 -15.33 -21.95 0.60
N PRO A 70 -16.19 -22.34 -0.36
CA PRO A 70 -17.36 -21.54 -0.76
C PRO A 70 -18.42 -21.44 0.35
N ARG A 71 -19.14 -20.31 0.46
CA ARG A 71 -20.30 -20.18 1.37
C ARG A 71 -21.38 -21.14 0.89
N ARG A 72 -21.88 -22.03 1.76
CA ARG A 72 -23.15 -22.72 1.47
C ARG A 72 -24.25 -21.67 1.65
N GLU A 73 -25.16 -21.57 0.70
CA GLU A 73 -26.23 -20.55 0.64
C GLU A 73 -27.21 -20.57 1.84
N GLN A 74 -27.03 -21.47 2.82
CA GLN A 74 -27.91 -21.64 3.98
C GLN A 74 -27.40 -21.02 5.30
N GLU A 75 -26.22 -20.41 5.34
CA GLU A 75 -25.74 -19.73 6.55
C GLU A 75 -26.23 -18.28 6.57
N THR A 76 -27.23 -18.01 7.42
CA THR A 76 -27.82 -16.69 7.63
C THR A 76 -26.80 -15.67 8.16
N PRO A 77 -26.94 -14.37 7.86
CA PRO A 77 -25.92 -13.36 8.21
C PRO A 77 -25.84 -13.01 9.71
N TYR A 78 -26.67 -13.61 10.56
CA TYR A 78 -26.76 -13.31 11.98
C TYR A 78 -26.74 -14.60 12.80
N SER A 79 -25.55 -15.05 13.18
CA SER A 79 -25.37 -16.02 14.26
C SER A 79 -24.10 -15.68 15.04
N LEU A 80 -24.19 -14.60 15.82
CA LEU A 80 -23.36 -14.42 17.00
C LEU A 80 -24.08 -15.18 18.13
N LEU A 81 -23.36 -16.12 18.75
CA LEU A 81 -23.77 -17.03 19.84
C LEU A 81 -24.19 -18.44 19.38
N GLN A 82 -23.21 -19.28 19.06
CA GLN A 82 -23.26 -20.69 19.46
C GLN A 82 -21.90 -21.11 20.02
N THR A 83 -21.89 -21.27 21.35
CA THR A 83 -20.93 -22.07 22.10
C THR A 83 -21.21 -23.55 21.82
N GLY A 84 -20.25 -24.25 21.22
CA GLY A 84 -20.33 -25.69 20.98
C GLY A 84 -19.57 -26.07 19.70
N ASP A 85 -18.32 -26.48 19.88
CA ASP A 85 -17.49 -27.22 18.91
C ASP A 85 -17.62 -26.79 17.43
N GLY A 86 -17.25 -25.54 17.14
CA GLY A 86 -17.45 -24.92 15.83
C GLY A 86 -16.15 -24.38 15.27
N THR A 87 -15.68 -24.96 14.16
CA THR A 87 -14.70 -24.32 13.27
C THR A 87 -15.34 -23.08 12.66
N SER A 88 -15.38 -22.00 13.42
CA SER A 88 -15.83 -20.70 12.96
C SER A 88 -14.97 -20.29 11.77
N ARG A 89 -15.61 -20.25 10.61
CA ARG A 89 -14.99 -19.90 9.34
C ARG A 89 -14.63 -18.42 9.39
N LEU A 90 -13.34 -18.14 9.57
CA LEU A 90 -12.83 -16.78 9.59
C LEU A 90 -12.75 -16.25 8.16
N ASP A 91 -13.60 -15.29 7.81
CA ASP A 91 -13.53 -14.54 6.55
C ASP A 91 -12.21 -13.72 6.46
N VAL A 92 -11.63 -13.38 7.62
CA VAL A 92 -10.34 -12.68 7.75
C VAL A 92 -9.60 -13.21 8.98
N CYS A 93 -8.32 -13.54 8.84
CA CYS A 93 -7.48 -14.03 9.94
C CYS A 93 -6.27 -13.11 10.13
N THR A 94 -5.91 -12.77 11.37
CA THR A 94 -4.64 -12.06 11.65
C THR A 94 -3.52 -13.04 12.01
N GLU A 95 -2.28 -12.58 11.91
CA GLU A 95 -1.13 -13.36 12.35
C GLU A 95 -1.18 -13.74 13.84
N ARG A 96 -1.77 -12.87 14.67
CA ARG A 96 -1.97 -13.17 16.09
C ARG A 96 -3.03 -14.24 16.29
N ASP A 97 -4.11 -14.22 15.50
CA ASP A 97 -5.14 -15.26 15.56
C ASP A 97 -4.54 -16.64 15.22
N LEU A 98 -3.67 -16.72 14.21
CA LEU A 98 -2.94 -17.94 13.88
C LEU A 98 -2.08 -18.44 15.05
N TYR A 99 -1.36 -17.53 15.72
CA TYR A 99 -0.52 -17.86 16.87
C TYR A 99 -1.36 -18.37 18.05
N TYR A 100 -2.41 -17.64 18.43
CA TYR A 100 -3.21 -17.96 19.61
C TYR A 100 -4.09 -19.20 19.46
N ARG A 101 -4.31 -19.69 18.24
CA ARG A 101 -5.00 -20.96 18.01
C ARG A 101 -4.17 -22.19 18.37
N ASN A 102 -2.84 -22.11 18.34
CA ASN A 102 -1.96 -23.20 18.82
C ASN A 102 -0.59 -22.67 19.29
N PRO A 103 -0.51 -21.96 20.43
CA PRO A 103 0.76 -21.44 20.94
C PRO A 103 1.86 -22.50 21.11
N PRO A 104 1.57 -23.73 21.61
CA PRO A 104 2.60 -24.78 21.75
C PRO A 104 3.29 -25.15 20.44
N LEU A 105 2.56 -25.18 19.31
CA LEU A 105 3.15 -25.51 18.00
C LEU A 105 4.21 -24.48 17.55
N PHE A 106 4.05 -23.21 17.94
CA PHE A 106 4.95 -22.12 17.57
C PHE A 106 6.03 -21.85 18.63
N ALA A 107 6.02 -22.55 19.75
CA ALA A 107 7.06 -22.46 20.77
C ALA A 107 8.41 -23.02 20.26
N PRO A 108 9.55 -22.53 20.78
CA PRO A 108 9.69 -21.40 21.71
C PRO A 108 9.70 -20.02 21.01
N ARG A 109 9.67 -19.98 19.68
CA ARG A 109 9.85 -18.75 18.89
C ARG A 109 8.59 -17.87 18.80
N GLY A 110 7.45 -18.37 19.27
CA GLY A 110 6.19 -17.65 19.38
C GLY A 110 5.73 -17.06 18.04
N GLN A 111 5.22 -15.82 18.07
CA GLN A 111 4.73 -15.11 16.88
C GLN A 111 5.76 -15.03 15.74
N ARG A 112 7.07 -15.05 16.04
CA ARG A 112 8.11 -15.06 15.00
C ARG A 112 8.09 -16.36 14.19
N ALA A 113 7.78 -17.51 14.80
CA ALA A 113 7.59 -18.75 14.05
C ALA A 113 6.32 -18.70 13.20
N THR A 114 5.24 -18.09 13.69
CA THR A 114 4.03 -17.86 12.90
C THR A 114 4.34 -17.02 11.66
N HIS A 115 5.02 -15.87 11.80
CA HIS A 115 5.46 -15.03 10.67
C HIS A 115 6.30 -15.79 9.64
N GLU A 116 7.31 -16.53 10.10
CA GLU A 116 8.19 -17.27 9.19
C GLU A 116 7.47 -18.43 8.50
N SER A 117 6.43 -18.99 9.13
CA SER A 117 5.58 -20.04 8.53
C SER A 117 4.66 -19.49 7.44
N ILE A 118 4.09 -18.30 7.64
CA ILE A 118 3.36 -17.58 6.60
C ILE A 118 4.27 -17.29 5.41
N LYS A 119 5.46 -16.71 5.63
CA LYS A 119 6.42 -16.45 4.56
C LYS A 119 6.84 -17.71 3.82
N ARG A 120 7.03 -18.82 4.55
CA ARG A 120 7.39 -20.11 3.97
C ARG A 120 6.26 -20.64 3.09
N LEU A 121 5.00 -20.56 3.55
CA LEU A 121 3.83 -20.93 2.77
C LEU A 121 3.74 -20.13 1.47
N CYS A 122 3.87 -18.79 1.54
CA CYS A 122 3.89 -17.94 0.35
C CYS A 122 5.00 -18.37 -0.61
N GLY A 123 6.22 -18.59 -0.10
CA GLY A 123 7.35 -19.03 -0.92
C GLY A 123 7.16 -20.40 -1.56
N TRP A 124 6.52 -21.34 -0.87
CA TRP A 124 6.19 -22.66 -1.40
C TRP A 124 5.15 -22.60 -2.50
N LEU A 125 4.06 -21.87 -2.27
CA LEU A 125 3.02 -21.66 -3.28
C LEU A 125 3.56 -20.91 -4.49
N GLU A 126 4.48 -19.97 -4.29
CA GLU A 126 5.15 -19.24 -5.37
C GLU A 126 6.00 -20.16 -6.26
N VAL A 127 6.73 -21.10 -5.65
CA VAL A 127 7.48 -22.11 -6.41
C VAL A 127 6.51 -22.99 -7.20
N VAL A 128 5.44 -23.49 -6.56
CA VAL A 128 4.44 -24.34 -7.23
C VAL A 128 3.79 -23.62 -8.42
N ALA A 129 3.37 -22.37 -8.23
CA ALA A 129 2.73 -21.56 -9.28
C ALA A 129 3.60 -21.34 -10.50
N ARG A 130 4.92 -21.30 -10.31
CA ARG A 130 5.87 -21.09 -11.41
C ARG A 130 6.16 -22.40 -12.15
N VAL A 131 6.04 -23.57 -11.51
CA VAL A 131 6.31 -24.86 -12.15
C VAL A 131 5.17 -25.21 -13.11
N PRO A 132 5.45 -25.53 -14.38
CA PRO A 132 4.43 -26.01 -15.32
C PRO A 132 3.68 -27.25 -14.78
N PRO A 133 2.37 -27.38 -15.01
CA PRO A 133 1.55 -28.48 -14.46
C PRO A 133 2.08 -29.89 -14.77
N HIS A 134 2.75 -30.08 -15.91
CA HIS A 134 3.35 -31.37 -16.28
C HIS A 134 4.60 -31.72 -15.42
N GLN A 135 5.35 -30.72 -14.96
CA GLN A 135 6.50 -30.90 -14.06
C GLN A 135 6.07 -30.97 -12.58
N GLN A 136 4.89 -30.47 -12.24
CA GLN A 136 4.28 -30.67 -10.92
C GLN A 136 3.99 -32.16 -10.63
N ARG A 137 3.91 -33.01 -11.68
CA ARG A 137 3.66 -34.45 -11.59
C ARG A 137 4.93 -35.34 -11.59
N GLY A 138 6.14 -34.84 -11.87
CA GLY A 138 7.29 -35.72 -12.16
C GLY A 138 8.69 -35.11 -12.25
N GLU A 139 9.61 -35.60 -11.39
CA GLU A 139 11.09 -35.74 -11.56
C GLU A 139 11.96 -34.52 -11.90
N GLY A 140 11.55 -33.31 -11.49
CA GLY A 140 12.48 -32.17 -11.47
C GLY A 140 13.36 -32.15 -10.20
N PRO A 141 14.71 -32.08 -10.27
CA PRO A 141 15.59 -31.94 -9.09
C PRO A 141 15.31 -30.66 -8.28
N VAL A 142 14.59 -29.71 -8.87
CA VAL A 142 14.15 -28.44 -8.28
C VAL A 142 13.09 -28.66 -7.20
N LEU A 143 12.20 -29.65 -7.35
CA LEU A 143 11.09 -29.87 -6.41
C LEU A 143 11.44 -30.80 -5.24
N THR A 144 12.42 -31.69 -5.43
CA THR A 144 12.89 -32.64 -4.40
C THR A 144 13.53 -31.99 -3.17
N SER A 145 13.81 -30.68 -3.19
CA SER A 145 14.36 -29.96 -2.03
C SER A 145 13.46 -28.82 -1.53
N LEU A 146 12.22 -28.70 -2.03
CA LEU A 146 11.33 -27.57 -1.72
C LEU A 146 11.12 -27.37 -0.22
N PHE A 147 10.88 -28.47 0.51
CA PHE A 147 10.61 -28.46 1.94
C PHE A 147 11.88 -28.36 2.80
N ARG A 148 13.05 -28.67 2.24
CA ARG A 148 14.36 -28.60 2.92
C ARG A 148 15.04 -27.23 2.73
N SER A 149 14.91 -26.60 1.55
CA SER A 149 15.46 -25.26 1.28
C SER A 149 14.73 -24.51 0.15
N PRO A 150 13.60 -23.83 0.45
CA PRO A 150 12.84 -23.09 -0.56
C PRO A 150 13.56 -21.82 -1.05
N ARG A 151 14.42 -21.23 -0.22
CA ARG A 151 15.14 -19.98 -0.57
C ARG A 151 16.10 -20.15 -1.76
N CYS A 152 16.67 -21.35 -1.93
CA CYS A 152 17.55 -21.66 -3.05
C CYS A 152 16.82 -21.78 -4.39
N LEU A 153 15.49 -22.01 -4.37
CA LEU A 153 14.68 -22.22 -5.57
C LEU A 153 14.13 -20.90 -6.13
N LEU A 154 13.83 -19.96 -5.24
CA LEU A 154 13.37 -18.60 -5.59
C LEU A 154 14.51 -17.70 -6.10
N SER A 155 15.77 -18.02 -5.80
CA SER A 155 16.95 -17.27 -6.27
C SER A 155 17.50 -17.76 -7.61
N ARG A 156 17.07 -18.92 -8.11
CA ARG A 156 17.50 -19.44 -9.41
C ARG A 156 16.75 -18.71 -10.53
N PRO A 157 17.42 -18.25 -11.60
CA PRO A 157 16.74 -17.80 -12.80
C PRO A 157 16.11 -19.01 -13.48
N TRP A 158 14.79 -19.04 -13.58
CA TRP A 158 14.07 -20.11 -14.25
C TRP A 158 14.19 -19.93 -15.76
N LYS A 159 15.03 -20.75 -16.40
CA LYS A 159 15.14 -20.82 -17.86
C LYS A 159 13.87 -21.49 -18.41
N GLY A 160 12.93 -20.68 -18.90
CA GLY A 160 11.70 -21.17 -19.53
C GLY A 160 10.60 -20.12 -19.70
N ALA A 161 10.59 -19.05 -18.91
CA ALA A 161 9.67 -17.94 -19.12
C ALA A 161 10.26 -16.92 -20.11
N GLN A 162 10.10 -17.19 -21.42
CA GLN A 162 10.28 -16.16 -22.45
C GLN A 162 9.12 -15.16 -22.34
N GLY A 163 9.42 -14.03 -21.69
CA GLY A 163 8.47 -12.96 -21.39
C GLY A 163 8.87 -12.36 -20.06
N ALA A 164 8.93 -11.03 -19.96
CA ALA A 164 9.35 -10.33 -18.75
C ALA A 164 8.52 -10.79 -17.54
N ALA A 165 9.01 -11.80 -16.82
CA ALA A 165 8.33 -12.37 -15.68
C ALA A 165 8.20 -11.25 -14.64
N SER A 166 6.95 -10.85 -14.38
CA SER A 166 6.66 -9.87 -13.34
C SER A 166 7.36 -10.32 -12.06
N ARG A 167 8.25 -9.48 -11.53
CA ARG A 167 8.97 -9.73 -10.28
C ARG A 167 8.03 -9.74 -9.05
N THR A 168 6.73 -9.62 -9.25
CA THR A 168 5.69 -9.65 -8.22
C THR A 168 5.47 -11.08 -7.70
N PRO A 169 5.53 -11.31 -6.39
CA PRO A 169 5.06 -12.57 -5.82
C PRO A 169 3.54 -12.69 -6.04
N LEU A 170 3.11 -13.84 -6.57
CA LEU A 170 1.70 -14.19 -6.71
C LEU A 170 1.03 -14.38 -5.35
N TYR A 171 1.78 -14.92 -4.37
CA TYR A 171 1.29 -15.17 -3.03
C TYR A 171 1.91 -14.24 -1.99
N THR A 172 1.05 -13.49 -1.31
CA THR A 172 1.39 -12.65 -0.17
C THR A 172 0.60 -13.11 1.04
N ARG A 173 1.02 -12.68 2.24
CA ARG A 173 0.26 -12.95 3.46
C ARG A 173 -1.20 -12.53 3.29
N GLU A 174 -1.40 -11.35 2.72
CA GLU A 174 -2.72 -10.77 2.51
C GLU A 174 -3.53 -11.45 1.41
N SER A 175 -2.89 -11.96 0.35
CA SER A 175 -3.58 -12.73 -0.71
C SER A 175 -4.06 -14.10 -0.22
N LEU A 176 -3.47 -14.62 0.87
CA LEU A 176 -3.93 -15.81 1.58
C LEU A 176 -5.03 -15.53 2.62
N GLY A 177 -5.55 -14.29 2.67
CA GLY A 177 -6.58 -13.90 3.65
C GLY A 177 -6.04 -13.65 5.06
N ILE A 178 -4.71 -13.64 5.23
CA ILE A 178 -4.07 -13.30 6.49
C ILE A 178 -3.77 -11.80 6.46
N THR A 179 -4.45 -10.98 7.25
CA THR A 179 -4.33 -9.52 7.16
C THR A 179 -3.80 -8.92 8.45
N ALA A 180 -3.19 -7.74 8.35
CA ALA A 180 -2.97 -6.90 9.53
C ALA A 180 -4.27 -6.16 9.85
N ALA A 181 -4.50 -5.89 11.13
CA ALA A 181 -5.57 -5.01 11.56
C ALA A 181 -5.47 -3.66 10.84
N GLY A 182 -6.58 -3.22 10.25
CA GLY A 182 -6.70 -1.88 9.68
C GLY A 182 -6.60 -0.84 10.78
N LYS A 183 -5.76 0.17 10.60
CA LYS A 183 -5.66 1.33 11.51
C LYS A 183 -5.98 2.67 10.85
N SER A 184 -5.90 2.73 9.52
CA SER A 184 -6.09 3.97 8.78
C SER A 184 -7.57 4.25 8.58
N LEU A 185 -7.96 5.51 8.74
CA LEU A 185 -9.35 5.95 8.74
C LEU A 185 -9.63 6.80 7.51
N LEU A 186 -10.62 6.43 6.70
CA LEU A 186 -11.07 7.18 5.54
C LEU A 186 -12.37 7.91 5.86
N ALA A 187 -12.44 9.20 5.54
CA ALA A 187 -13.62 10.04 5.71
C ALA A 187 -13.79 11.01 4.52
N GLY A 188 -15.00 11.55 4.36
CA GLY A 188 -15.31 12.55 3.33
C GLY A 188 -16.28 12.07 2.27
N ALA A 189 -16.50 12.91 1.25
CA ALA A 189 -17.51 12.74 0.21
C ALA A 189 -17.10 11.72 -0.86
N ILE A 190 -16.96 10.45 -0.49
CA ILE A 190 -16.59 9.35 -1.39
C ILE A 190 -17.51 8.14 -1.22
N THR A 191 -17.95 7.57 -2.34
CA THR A 191 -18.59 6.26 -2.41
C THR A 191 -17.61 5.27 -3.02
N LEU A 192 -17.43 4.14 -2.34
CA LEU A 192 -16.58 3.04 -2.81
C LEU A 192 -17.44 1.98 -3.49
N GLU A 193 -17.01 1.52 -4.66
CA GLU A 193 -17.63 0.40 -5.38
C GLU A 193 -16.77 -0.83 -5.20
N LEU A 194 -17.31 -1.84 -4.52
CA LEU A 194 -16.64 -3.10 -4.24
C LEU A 194 -17.21 -4.21 -5.12
N CYS A 195 -16.37 -5.17 -5.52
CA CYS A 195 -16.79 -6.42 -6.13
C CYS A 195 -16.77 -7.58 -5.12
N ASP A 196 -17.50 -8.66 -5.42
CA ASP A 196 -17.47 -9.95 -4.72
C ASP A 196 -17.63 -9.89 -3.18
N PRO A 197 -18.85 -9.62 -2.67
CA PRO A 197 -20.07 -9.25 -3.39
C PRO A 197 -20.05 -7.80 -3.88
N VAL A 198 -20.90 -7.50 -4.86
CA VAL A 198 -21.12 -6.12 -5.31
C VAL A 198 -21.71 -5.32 -4.16
N GLU A 199 -20.99 -4.28 -3.72
CA GLU A 199 -21.35 -3.48 -2.56
C GLU A 199 -20.96 -2.02 -2.82
N LEU A 200 -21.85 -1.09 -2.45
CA LEU A 200 -21.61 0.34 -2.50
C LEU A 200 -21.51 0.87 -1.07
N ILE A 201 -20.34 1.40 -0.71
CA ILE A 201 -20.10 1.98 0.61
C ILE A 201 -20.05 3.49 0.48
N ASP A 202 -21.08 4.18 0.95
CA ASP A 202 -21.04 5.62 1.14
C ASP A 202 -20.26 5.97 2.42
N VAL A 203 -19.07 6.52 2.25
CA VAL A 203 -18.21 6.94 3.36
C VAL A 203 -18.73 8.24 4.00
N SER A 204 -19.39 9.09 3.22
CA SER A 204 -19.90 10.38 3.70
C SER A 204 -20.99 10.20 4.77
N ALA A 205 -21.80 9.15 4.63
CA ALA A 205 -22.83 8.76 5.58
C ALA A 205 -22.28 8.39 6.98
N ARG A 206 -20.96 8.18 7.11
CA ARG A 206 -20.31 7.90 8.40
C ARG A 206 -19.84 9.16 9.12
N GLY A 207 -19.98 10.33 8.52
CA GLY A 207 -19.61 11.61 9.11
C GLY A 207 -18.16 11.62 9.61
N SER A 208 -17.93 12.14 10.81
CA SER A 208 -16.60 12.22 11.41
C SER A 208 -16.04 10.87 11.90
N ALA A 209 -16.88 9.84 12.02
CA ALA A 209 -16.42 8.51 12.42
C ALA A 209 -15.64 7.82 11.30
N GLY A 210 -15.93 8.14 10.03
CA GLY A 210 -15.28 7.56 8.86
C GLY A 210 -15.43 6.04 8.77
N ILE A 211 -14.57 5.40 7.97
CA ILE A 211 -14.43 3.94 7.87
C ILE A 211 -12.97 3.53 8.05
N THR A 212 -12.74 2.41 8.72
CA THR A 212 -11.39 1.84 8.83
C THR A 212 -11.05 1.06 7.56
N LEU A 213 -9.91 1.38 6.94
CA LEU A 213 -9.42 0.65 5.78
C LEU A 213 -8.92 -0.74 6.16
N THR A 214 -9.59 -1.75 5.64
CA THR A 214 -9.15 -3.15 5.69
C THR A 214 -8.52 -3.54 4.35
N TYR A 215 -7.68 -4.58 4.35
CA TYR A 215 -7.08 -5.06 3.10
C TYR A 215 -8.14 -5.65 2.16
N SER A 216 -9.19 -6.29 2.69
CA SER A 216 -10.31 -6.81 1.90
C SER A 216 -11.07 -5.68 1.20
N LEU A 217 -11.36 -4.59 1.91
CA LEU A 217 -11.99 -3.39 1.35
C LEU A 217 -11.10 -2.79 0.25
N ALA A 218 -9.82 -2.60 0.54
CA ALA A 218 -8.88 -2.09 -0.46
C ALA A 218 -8.85 -2.99 -1.69
N THR A 219 -8.81 -4.32 -1.53
CA THR A 219 -8.69 -5.28 -2.65
C THR A 219 -9.92 -5.48 -3.51
N ARG A 220 -11.10 -5.34 -2.92
CA ARG A 220 -12.37 -5.46 -3.62
C ARG A 220 -12.75 -4.18 -4.34
N MET A 221 -12.09 -3.05 -4.07
CA MET A 221 -12.44 -1.78 -4.69
C MET A 221 -12.17 -1.80 -6.21
N VAL A 222 -13.23 -1.66 -6.98
CA VAL A 222 -13.22 -1.60 -8.45
C VAL A 222 -13.59 -0.22 -8.98
N GLY A 223 -14.18 0.63 -8.14
CA GLY A 223 -14.56 1.99 -8.49
C GLY A 223 -14.61 2.89 -7.27
N CYS A 224 -14.55 4.20 -7.50
CA CYS A 224 -14.87 5.21 -6.50
C CYS A 224 -15.45 6.46 -7.15
N ARG A 225 -16.41 7.10 -6.48
CA ARG A 225 -17.14 8.28 -6.97
C ARG A 225 -17.37 9.28 -5.83
N GLU A 226 -17.75 10.51 -6.16
CA GLU A 226 -18.22 11.45 -5.14
C GLU A 226 -19.58 11.03 -4.59
N ALA A 227 -19.74 11.19 -3.28
CA ALA A 227 -21.03 11.01 -2.62
C ALA A 227 -22.00 12.12 -3.06
N GLY A 228 -23.18 11.74 -3.59
CA GLY A 228 -24.20 12.69 -4.08
C GLY A 228 -24.27 12.87 -5.60
N VAL A 229 -23.34 12.28 -6.37
CA VAL A 229 -23.36 12.31 -7.86
C VAL A 229 -24.61 11.65 -8.44
N TRP A 230 -25.24 10.70 -7.74
CA TRP A 230 -26.46 10.03 -8.21
C TRP A 230 -27.68 10.96 -8.26
N GLN A 231 -27.83 11.89 -7.31
CA GLN A 231 -28.86 12.93 -7.35
C GLN A 231 -28.46 14.03 -8.34
N ALA A 232 -27.25 14.58 -8.22
CA ALA A 232 -26.82 15.71 -9.05
C ALA A 232 -26.78 15.39 -10.56
N ALA A 233 -26.35 14.18 -10.95
CA ALA A 233 -26.36 13.75 -12.35
C ALA A 233 -27.78 13.46 -12.88
N ARG A 234 -28.72 13.06 -12.02
CA ARG A 234 -30.15 12.97 -12.39
C ARG A 234 -30.79 14.35 -12.56
N ASP A 235 -30.34 15.32 -11.78
CA ASP A 235 -30.85 16.68 -11.79
C ASP A 235 -30.11 17.59 -12.81
N GLY A 236 -29.19 17.04 -13.61
CA GLY A 236 -28.41 17.79 -14.61
C GLY A 236 -27.40 18.78 -14.03
N ILE A 237 -27.10 18.69 -12.72
CA ILE A 237 -26.18 19.58 -12.01
C ILE A 237 -24.77 18.99 -12.09
N SER A 238 -23.93 19.57 -12.93
CA SER A 238 -22.52 19.22 -12.98
C SER A 238 -21.80 19.78 -11.76
N SER A 239 -21.52 18.94 -10.75
CA SER A 239 -20.62 19.28 -9.65
C SER A 239 -19.21 19.49 -10.22
N SER A 240 -18.80 20.75 -10.39
CA SER A 240 -17.54 21.13 -11.04
C SER A 240 -16.35 21.26 -10.07
N ARG A 241 -16.52 20.93 -8.78
CA ARG A 241 -15.46 21.14 -7.79
C ARG A 241 -14.36 20.08 -7.93
N PRO A 242 -13.08 20.48 -8.02
CA PRO A 242 -11.99 19.53 -8.04
C PRO A 242 -11.93 18.78 -6.69
N TYR A 243 -11.59 17.48 -6.75
CA TYR A 243 -11.41 16.66 -5.56
C TYR A 243 -9.96 16.61 -5.14
N LYS A 244 -9.75 16.70 -3.83
CA LYS A 244 -8.43 16.54 -3.23
C LYS A 244 -8.49 15.44 -2.19
N LEU A 245 -7.50 14.55 -2.22
CA LEU A 245 -7.29 13.55 -1.17
C LEU A 245 -6.15 14.03 -0.28
N VAL A 246 -6.46 14.33 0.97
CA VAL A 246 -5.49 14.76 1.98
C VAL A 246 -5.24 13.63 2.96
N LEU A 247 -4.02 13.13 2.96
CA LEU A 247 -3.52 12.20 3.95
C LEU A 247 -3.06 12.98 5.18
N ILE A 248 -3.51 12.59 6.37
CA ILE A 248 -3.15 13.22 7.63
C ILE A 248 -2.52 12.17 8.54
N GLU A 249 -1.34 12.47 9.06
CA GLU A 249 -0.63 11.53 9.94
C GLU A 249 -1.33 11.36 11.29
N LYS A 250 -1.59 12.47 11.99
CA LYS A 250 -2.09 12.49 13.37
C LYS A 250 -3.62 12.43 13.40
N GLU A 251 -4.13 11.48 14.17
CA GLU A 251 -5.58 11.29 14.36
C GLU A 251 -6.26 12.51 15.00
N SER A 252 -5.61 13.16 15.97
CA SER A 252 -6.12 14.37 16.61
C SER A 252 -6.34 15.52 15.61
N VAL A 253 -5.36 15.72 14.71
CA VAL A 253 -5.42 16.74 13.65
C VAL A 253 -6.49 16.39 12.62
N HIS A 254 -6.59 15.11 12.23
CA HIS A 254 -7.63 14.63 11.33
C HIS A 254 -9.05 14.89 11.88
N HIS A 255 -9.30 14.56 13.15
CA HIS A 255 -10.58 14.83 13.79
C HIS A 255 -10.86 16.33 13.91
N ALA A 256 -9.86 17.14 14.22
CA ALA A 256 -10.02 18.59 14.28
C ALA A 256 -10.39 19.19 12.91
N VAL A 257 -9.76 18.72 11.82
CA VAL A 257 -10.13 19.12 10.45
C VAL A 257 -11.57 18.73 10.14
N LEU A 258 -11.97 17.48 10.41
CA LEU A 258 -13.34 17.01 10.18
C LEU A 258 -14.37 17.83 10.97
N GLN A 259 -14.13 18.08 12.25
CA GLN A 259 -15.04 18.86 13.09
C GLN A 259 -15.17 20.30 12.58
N SER A 260 -14.06 20.92 12.16
CA SER A 260 -14.08 22.26 11.59
C SER A 260 -14.83 22.30 10.25
N MET A 261 -14.65 21.31 9.38
CA MET A 261 -15.39 21.21 8.11
C MET A 261 -16.90 21.10 8.34
N THR A 262 -17.33 20.28 9.31
CA THR A 262 -18.75 20.13 9.65
C THR A 262 -19.35 21.42 10.25
N LYS A 263 -18.58 22.14 11.07
CA LYS A 263 -19.02 23.40 11.70
C LYS A 263 -19.03 24.59 10.73
N SER A 264 -18.11 24.59 9.76
CA SER A 264 -17.86 25.73 8.89
C SER A 264 -19.10 26.14 8.10
N GLY A 265 -19.99 25.22 7.73
CA GLY A 265 -21.26 25.50 7.02
C GLY A 265 -21.10 26.18 5.65
N THR A 266 -19.90 26.67 5.34
CA THR A 266 -19.55 27.37 4.13
C THR A 266 -19.17 26.37 3.04
N PRO A 267 -19.55 26.66 1.79
CA PRO A 267 -19.12 25.86 0.65
C PRO A 267 -17.60 25.98 0.49
N HIS A 268 -16.88 24.91 0.85
CA HIS A 268 -15.44 24.80 0.63
C HIS A 268 -15.14 24.84 -0.87
N THR A 269 -14.02 25.46 -1.26
CA THR A 269 -13.60 25.63 -2.67
C THR A 269 -13.42 24.31 -3.41
N TYR A 270 -13.15 23.22 -2.68
CA TYR A 270 -12.99 21.87 -3.20
C TYR A 270 -13.63 20.83 -2.28
N SER A 271 -14.03 19.69 -2.86
CA SER A 271 -14.47 18.52 -2.09
C SER A 271 -13.23 17.76 -1.57
N CYS A 272 -13.18 17.50 -0.27
CA CYS A 272 -12.01 16.88 0.37
C CYS A 272 -12.32 15.44 0.81
N ILE A 273 -11.43 14.53 0.46
CA ILE A 273 -11.39 13.16 1.00
C ILE A 273 -10.22 13.14 1.99
N LEU A 274 -10.47 12.68 3.21
CA LEU A 274 -9.46 12.65 4.26
C LEU A 274 -9.08 11.21 4.57
N LEU A 275 -7.77 10.94 4.63
CA LEU A 275 -7.23 9.65 5.03
C LEU A 275 -6.27 9.83 6.21
N CYS A 276 -6.68 9.42 7.41
CA CYS A 276 -5.80 9.37 8.58
C CYS A 276 -4.91 8.12 8.51
N THR A 277 -3.58 8.27 8.50
CA THR A 277 -2.66 7.12 8.46
C THR A 277 -2.30 6.57 9.85
N LYS A 278 -2.44 7.38 10.91
CA LYS A 278 -2.04 7.07 12.29
C LYS A 278 -0.54 6.69 12.35
N GLY A 279 0.33 7.61 11.93
CA GLY A 279 1.75 7.35 11.68
C GLY A 279 2.00 6.68 10.32
N TYR A 280 2.96 5.76 10.22
CA TYR A 280 3.25 5.02 8.98
C TYR A 280 2.01 4.31 8.41
N PRO A 281 1.70 4.42 7.10
CA PRO A 281 0.49 3.87 6.52
C PRO A 281 0.48 2.34 6.58
N CYS A 282 -0.65 1.75 6.97
CA CYS A 282 -0.79 0.29 6.99
C CYS A 282 -0.85 -0.30 5.57
N VAL A 283 -0.73 -1.63 5.48
CA VAL A 283 -0.79 -2.33 4.17
C VAL A 283 -2.07 -1.99 3.41
N ALA A 284 -3.22 -1.97 4.10
CA ALA A 284 -4.51 -1.62 3.51
C ALA A 284 -4.53 -0.19 2.95
N ALA A 285 -3.99 0.80 3.68
CA ALA A 285 -3.94 2.18 3.22
C ALA A 285 -3.06 2.34 1.96
N ARG A 286 -1.87 1.74 1.95
CA ARG A 286 -0.98 1.78 0.77
C ARG A 286 -1.64 1.13 -0.45
N GLU A 287 -2.31 0.00 -0.23
CA GLU A 287 -3.00 -0.74 -1.27
C GLU A 287 -4.21 0.04 -1.82
N TRP A 288 -4.97 0.69 -0.93
CA TRP A 288 -6.09 1.55 -1.30
C TRP A 288 -5.61 2.78 -2.10
N LEU A 289 -4.54 3.46 -1.65
CA LEU A 289 -3.98 4.62 -2.33
C LEU A 289 -3.56 4.31 -3.78
N ARG A 290 -2.88 3.18 -3.98
CA ARG A 290 -2.48 2.73 -5.33
C ARG A 290 -3.70 2.48 -6.22
N ARG A 291 -4.73 1.82 -5.69
CA ARG A 291 -5.96 1.59 -6.46
C ARG A 291 -6.72 2.87 -6.75
N VAL A 292 -6.87 3.76 -5.78
CA VAL A 292 -7.57 5.03 -6.00
C VAL A 292 -6.86 5.85 -7.06
N HIS A 293 -5.53 5.94 -7.02
CA HIS A 293 -4.78 6.65 -8.06
C HIS A 293 -4.92 5.97 -9.43
N ALA A 294 -4.91 4.63 -9.49
CA ALA A 294 -5.14 3.91 -10.74
C ALA A 294 -6.56 4.14 -11.32
N LEU A 295 -7.58 4.20 -10.46
CA LEU A 295 -8.98 4.44 -10.85
C LEU A 295 -9.27 5.92 -11.16
N ARG A 296 -8.57 6.82 -10.48
CA ARG A 296 -8.73 8.28 -10.58
C ARG A 296 -7.36 8.95 -10.68
N PRO A 297 -6.66 8.85 -11.82
CA PRO A 297 -5.32 9.45 -11.97
C PRO A 297 -5.31 10.97 -11.78
N ALA A 298 -6.42 11.63 -12.11
CA ALA A 298 -6.59 13.07 -11.91
C ALA A 298 -6.82 13.48 -10.44
N LEU A 299 -7.04 12.53 -9.52
CA LEU A 299 -7.20 12.84 -8.10
C LEU A 299 -5.87 13.31 -7.51
N GLN A 300 -5.84 14.55 -7.04
CA GLN A 300 -4.66 15.12 -6.43
C GLN A 300 -4.45 14.53 -5.02
N LEU A 301 -3.23 14.02 -4.78
CA LEU A 301 -2.83 13.42 -3.52
C LEU A 301 -1.97 14.39 -2.73
N TYR A 302 -2.31 14.61 -1.46
CA TYR A 302 -1.60 15.51 -0.54
C TYR A 302 -1.26 14.78 0.75
N ILE A 303 -0.14 15.11 1.39
CA ILE A 303 0.18 14.58 2.71
C ILE A 303 0.55 15.66 3.72
N MET A 304 -0.02 15.56 4.91
CA MET A 304 0.25 16.41 6.07
C MET A 304 0.80 15.56 7.22
N VAL A 305 2.07 15.78 7.54
CA VAL A 305 2.89 15.03 8.51
C VAL A 305 3.61 16.00 9.45
N ASP A 306 4.13 15.46 10.55
CA ASP A 306 5.05 16.20 11.42
C ASP A 306 6.29 16.67 10.65
N GLY A 307 6.84 17.80 11.08
CA GLY A 307 8.08 18.39 10.58
C GLY A 307 9.28 17.78 11.28
N ASP A 308 9.35 16.46 11.23
CA ASP A 308 10.40 15.66 11.86
C ASP A 308 10.87 14.52 10.92
N PRO A 309 11.94 13.80 11.27
CA PRO A 309 12.49 12.76 10.39
C PRO A 309 11.52 11.60 10.13
N ASP A 310 10.66 11.26 11.10
CA ASP A 310 9.68 10.20 10.96
C ASP A 310 8.52 10.63 10.04
N GLY A 311 8.06 11.88 10.16
CA GLY A 311 7.09 12.50 9.26
C GLY A 311 7.55 12.47 7.80
N LEU A 312 8.83 12.78 7.55
CA LEU A 312 9.44 12.59 6.21
C LEU A 312 9.42 11.11 5.79
N GLY A 313 9.76 10.19 6.70
CA GLY A 313 9.70 8.75 6.47
C GLY A 313 8.29 8.26 6.10
N ILE A 314 7.26 8.83 6.72
CA ILE A 314 5.85 8.53 6.44
C ILE A 314 5.48 9.00 5.03
N ALA A 315 5.82 10.23 4.65
CA ALA A 315 5.59 10.76 3.30
C ALA A 315 6.24 9.89 2.22
N LEU A 316 7.52 9.53 2.41
CA LEU A 316 8.23 8.67 1.46
C LEU A 316 7.67 7.24 1.43
N THR A 317 7.11 6.75 2.54
CA THR A 317 6.40 5.44 2.58
C THR A 317 5.09 5.49 1.81
N VAL A 318 4.34 6.59 1.95
CA VAL A 318 3.10 6.84 1.18
C VAL A 318 3.40 6.89 -0.31
N MET A 319 4.44 7.62 -0.72
CA MET A 319 4.87 7.69 -2.13
C MET A 319 5.24 6.31 -2.70
N GLY A 320 5.62 5.36 -1.85
CA GLY A 320 6.10 4.04 -2.24
C GLY A 320 7.62 3.94 -2.34
N LEU A 321 8.36 5.03 -2.04
CA LEU A 321 9.82 5.03 -2.06
C LEU A 321 10.39 4.21 -0.89
N LEU A 322 9.81 4.39 0.30
CA LEU A 322 10.12 3.57 1.47
C LEU A 322 9.14 2.40 1.55
N GLY A 323 9.43 1.34 0.80
CA GLY A 323 8.69 0.08 0.85
C GLY A 323 9.33 -0.92 1.80
N SER A 324 8.54 -1.49 2.72
CA SER A 324 8.86 -2.81 3.29
C SER A 324 8.98 -3.79 2.13
N LYS A 325 10.18 -4.33 1.92
CA LYS A 325 10.55 -5.38 0.93
C LYS A 325 9.38 -5.89 0.06
N GLY A 326 9.26 -5.31 -1.15
CA GLY A 326 8.73 -5.95 -2.35
C GLY A 326 7.32 -6.54 -2.32
N TYR A 327 6.28 -5.70 -2.32
CA TYR A 327 4.93 -6.13 -2.73
C TYR A 327 4.26 -5.05 -3.58
N PRO A 328 4.28 -5.18 -4.92
CA PRO A 328 3.36 -4.48 -5.81
C PRO A 328 2.00 -5.18 -5.81
N SER A 329 0.94 -4.40 -6.02
CA SER A 329 -0.46 -4.85 -6.10
C SER A 329 -0.70 -5.72 -7.35
N PRO A 330 -1.70 -6.63 -7.35
CA PRO A 330 -1.96 -7.58 -8.46
C PRO A 330 -2.58 -6.94 -9.72
N ILE A 331 -2.49 -5.63 -9.91
CA ILE A 331 -3.11 -4.96 -11.07
C ILE A 331 -2.21 -5.17 -12.29
N ALA A 332 -2.25 -6.37 -12.85
CA ALA A 332 -1.89 -6.58 -14.24
C ALA A 332 -2.94 -5.83 -15.08
N SER A 333 -2.53 -4.73 -15.71
CA SER A 333 -3.33 -4.06 -16.73
C SER A 333 -3.45 -4.99 -17.94
N SER A 334 -4.49 -5.82 -18.01
CA SER A 334 -4.93 -6.41 -19.27
C SER A 334 -5.86 -5.39 -19.95
N GLN A 335 -5.27 -4.34 -20.52
CA GLN A 335 -5.95 -3.62 -21.61
C GLN A 335 -5.52 -4.24 -22.94
N PRO A 336 -6.46 -4.47 -23.87
CA PRO A 336 -6.14 -4.96 -25.20
C PRO A 336 -5.38 -3.87 -25.97
N LYS A 337 -4.13 -4.15 -26.35
CA LYS A 337 -3.38 -3.24 -27.23
C LYS A 337 -3.73 -3.58 -28.69
N PRO A 338 -4.13 -2.60 -29.52
CA PRO A 338 -4.43 -2.84 -30.92
C PRO A 338 -3.16 -3.25 -31.67
N THR A 339 -3.32 -4.22 -32.55
CA THR A 339 -2.35 -4.73 -33.51
C THR A 339 -1.81 -3.62 -34.40
N LEU A 340 -0.48 -3.47 -34.47
CA LEU A 340 0.27 -3.26 -35.71
C LEU A 340 1.77 -3.41 -35.47
N SER A 341 2.40 -4.07 -36.43
CA SER A 341 3.77 -4.58 -36.49
C SER A 341 4.86 -3.50 -36.55
N SER A 342 5.98 -3.74 -35.85
CA SER A 342 7.33 -3.72 -36.44
C SER A 342 8.37 -4.13 -35.39
N PHE A 343 9.31 -4.96 -35.81
CA PHE A 343 10.41 -5.49 -35.00
C PHE A 343 11.45 -4.40 -34.72
N SER A 344 12.02 -4.42 -33.50
CA SER A 344 13.38 -3.94 -33.22
C SER A 344 13.96 -4.68 -32.01
N PRO A 345 15.27 -5.03 -31.99
CA PRO A 345 15.82 -6.02 -31.07
C PRO A 345 16.30 -5.43 -29.73
N LEU A 346 16.08 -6.24 -28.69
CA LEU A 346 16.88 -6.50 -27.49
C LEU A 346 17.86 -5.40 -27.01
N SER A 347 17.54 -4.78 -25.87
CA SER A 347 18.54 -4.16 -24.99
C SER A 347 18.36 -4.67 -23.56
N GLY A 348 19.44 -5.25 -23.02
CA GLY A 348 19.48 -5.82 -21.67
C GLY A 348 19.38 -4.75 -20.60
N ALA A 349 18.43 -4.91 -19.68
CA ALA A 349 18.24 -3.96 -18.58
C ALA A 349 19.45 -3.97 -17.63
N THR A 350 20.21 -2.88 -17.64
CA THR A 350 21.25 -2.53 -16.66
C THR A 350 20.62 -2.17 -15.30
N PRO A 351 21.38 -2.23 -14.17
CA PRO A 351 20.88 -1.84 -12.85
C PRO A 351 20.28 -0.42 -12.79
N ALA A 352 20.81 0.52 -13.59
CA ALA A 352 20.26 1.87 -13.74
C ALA A 352 18.83 1.89 -14.33
N SER A 353 18.49 0.92 -15.19
CA SER A 353 17.15 0.76 -15.77
C SER A 353 16.11 0.28 -14.74
N ALA A 354 16.54 -0.41 -13.68
CA ALA A 354 15.64 -0.89 -12.63
C ALA A 354 15.34 0.19 -11.58
N GLU A 355 16.26 1.12 -11.34
CA GLU A 355 16.07 2.26 -10.43
C GLU A 355 15.23 3.36 -11.05
N THR A 356 15.48 3.71 -12.32
CA THR A 356 14.60 4.59 -13.12
C THR A 356 13.17 4.07 -13.21
N ALA A 357 12.97 2.73 -13.27
CA ALA A 357 11.63 2.13 -13.25
C ALA A 357 10.91 2.32 -11.90
N LYS A 358 11.63 2.31 -10.76
CA LYS A 358 11.03 2.53 -9.43
C LYS A 358 10.47 3.93 -9.25
N VAL A 359 11.13 4.96 -9.80
CA VAL A 359 10.65 6.35 -9.70
C VAL A 359 9.32 6.53 -10.44
N LYS A 360 9.14 5.84 -11.58
CA LYS A 360 7.90 5.87 -12.37
C LYS A 360 6.71 5.17 -11.70
N GLU A 361 6.95 4.38 -10.66
CA GLU A 361 5.92 3.71 -9.86
C GLU A 361 5.53 4.49 -8.59
N LEU A 362 6.20 5.61 -8.31
CA LEU A 362 5.90 6.45 -7.15
C LEU A 362 4.58 7.19 -7.35
N LEU A 363 3.81 7.32 -6.27
CA LEU A 363 2.59 8.12 -6.28
C LEU A 363 2.94 9.62 -6.39
N PRO A 364 2.22 10.40 -7.22
CA PRO A 364 2.41 11.84 -7.39
C PRO A 364 1.85 12.62 -6.19
N LEU A 365 2.47 12.39 -5.04
CA LEU A 365 2.11 12.97 -3.75
C LEU A 365 2.64 14.39 -3.66
N ARG A 366 1.80 15.33 -3.21
CA ARG A 366 2.17 16.72 -2.90
C ARG A 366 2.40 16.86 -1.40
N PHE A 367 3.51 17.49 -1.01
CA PHE A 367 3.90 17.60 0.39
C PHE A 367 3.32 18.86 1.06
N LEU A 368 2.34 18.66 1.95
CA LEU A 368 1.79 19.68 2.86
C LEU A 368 2.36 19.55 4.29
N GLY A 369 3.31 18.64 4.51
CA GLY A 369 3.89 18.42 5.83
C GLY A 369 4.48 19.70 6.39
N VAL A 370 4.57 19.77 7.72
CA VAL A 370 5.21 20.91 8.36
C VAL A 370 6.63 21.04 7.82
N CYS A 371 6.97 22.23 7.36
CA CYS A 371 8.31 22.58 6.94
C CYS A 371 8.93 23.42 8.07
N PRO A 372 9.74 22.85 8.99
CA PRO A 372 10.36 23.61 10.06
C PRO A 372 11.16 24.80 9.53
N SER A 373 11.69 24.69 8.30
CA SER A 373 12.37 25.80 7.64
C SER A 373 11.50 27.05 7.56
N LEU A 374 10.20 26.92 7.31
CA LEU A 374 9.25 28.03 7.20
C LEU A 374 8.77 28.54 8.55
N VAL A 375 8.70 27.67 9.56
CA VAL A 375 8.22 28.03 10.91
C VAL A 375 9.30 28.79 11.69
N TRP A 376 10.58 28.46 11.49
CA TRP A 376 11.72 29.09 12.19
C TRP A 376 12.64 29.90 11.26
N SER A 377 12.15 30.34 10.10
CA SER A 377 12.93 31.22 9.23
C SER A 377 13.25 32.55 9.92
N CYS A 378 14.53 32.74 10.29
CA CYS A 378 15.11 34.03 10.61
C CYS A 378 15.47 34.76 9.32
N ASN A 379 14.77 35.84 8.96
CA ASN A 379 15.32 36.81 8.00
C ASN A 379 16.02 37.95 8.75
N PHE A 380 17.34 37.84 8.87
CA PHE A 380 18.20 39.02 8.73
C PHE A 380 18.30 39.29 7.21
N GLN A 381 17.83 40.46 6.75
CA GLN A 381 18.05 41.01 5.40
C GLN A 381 17.24 40.48 4.20
N SER A 382 15.90 40.50 4.25
CA SER A 382 15.13 40.61 2.99
C SER A 382 13.83 41.38 3.21
N GLU A 383 13.81 42.62 2.71
CA GLU A 383 12.61 43.45 2.57
C GLU A 383 11.71 42.90 1.47
N ALA A 384 10.88 41.91 1.80
CA ALA A 384 9.63 41.64 1.10
C ALA A 384 8.75 40.77 2.01
N PRO A 385 7.75 41.36 2.69
CA PRO A 385 6.75 40.57 3.42
C PRO A 385 5.81 39.96 2.40
N LEU A 386 6.11 38.75 1.92
CA LEU A 386 5.18 37.99 1.10
C LEU A 386 3.96 37.67 1.96
N SER A 387 2.83 38.31 1.62
CA SER A 387 1.55 38.19 2.27
C SER A 387 1.01 36.75 2.21
N ALA A 388 1.38 35.93 3.18
CA ALA A 388 0.68 34.71 3.55
C ALA A 388 0.84 34.54 5.07
N GLY A 389 -0.28 34.34 5.76
CA GLY A 389 -0.42 34.51 7.20
C GLY A 389 0.76 34.01 8.05
N PHE A 390 1.25 34.93 8.86
CA PHE A 390 2.12 34.79 10.05
C PHE A 390 2.20 33.37 10.64
N LEU A 391 2.99 32.47 10.05
CA LEU A 391 3.67 31.42 10.82
C LEU A 391 4.95 32.08 11.35
N GLY A 392 4.78 32.91 12.38
CA GLY A 392 5.75 33.90 12.82
C GLY A 392 7.14 33.34 13.10
N GLY A 393 8.16 34.19 12.93
CA GLY A 393 9.57 33.92 13.19
C GLY A 393 9.86 33.63 14.66
N LEU A 394 9.56 32.40 15.08
CA LEU A 394 9.95 31.87 16.38
C LEU A 394 11.48 31.74 16.40
N ALA A 395 12.08 32.09 17.53
CA ALA A 395 13.52 31.88 17.71
C ALA A 395 13.82 30.38 17.67
N SER A 396 14.92 29.98 17.04
CA SER A 396 15.38 28.58 16.99
C SER A 396 15.54 27.95 18.38
N SER A 397 15.77 28.77 19.42
CA SER A 397 15.80 28.36 20.83
C SER A 397 14.48 27.81 21.37
N GLN A 398 13.36 28.01 20.67
CA GLN A 398 12.03 27.49 21.02
C GLN A 398 11.68 26.21 20.25
N GLY A 399 12.56 25.74 19.37
CA GLY A 399 12.37 24.51 18.60
C GLY A 399 12.59 23.24 19.42
N ILE A 400 11.97 22.14 19.01
CA ILE A 400 12.21 20.83 19.63
C ILE A 400 13.55 20.29 19.09
N PRO A 401 14.55 19.99 19.93
CA PRO A 401 15.84 19.52 19.47
C PRO A 401 15.78 18.11 18.88
N LEU A 402 16.63 17.83 17.90
CA LEU A 402 16.78 16.48 17.34
C LEU A 402 17.51 15.54 18.31
N THR A 403 17.00 14.32 18.44
CA THR A 403 17.67 13.22 19.14
C THR A 403 18.75 12.56 18.26
N MET A 404 19.59 11.70 18.85
CA MET A 404 20.53 10.90 18.06
C MET A 404 19.84 9.93 17.09
N HIS A 405 18.65 9.44 17.45
CA HIS A 405 17.84 8.61 16.56
C HIS A 405 17.38 9.42 15.34
N ASP A 406 16.84 10.62 15.57
CA ASP A 406 16.39 11.56 14.53
C ASP A 406 17.50 11.81 13.49
N VAL A 407 18.73 12.04 13.96
CA VAL A 407 19.90 12.27 13.09
C VAL A 407 20.22 11.05 12.22
N GLN A 408 20.10 9.84 12.75
CA GLN A 408 20.31 8.61 11.98
C GLN A 408 19.22 8.41 10.92
N VAL A 409 17.97 8.71 11.25
CA VAL A 409 16.84 8.66 10.31
C VAL A 409 17.05 9.67 9.19
N LEU A 410 17.40 10.93 9.51
CA LEU A 410 17.66 11.95 8.50
C LEU A 410 18.77 11.57 7.53
N LYS A 411 19.89 11.01 8.02
CA LYS A 411 20.98 10.53 7.14
C LYS A 411 20.48 9.51 6.12
N ARG A 412 19.62 8.58 6.58
CA ARG A 412 19.01 7.57 5.71
C ARG A 412 18.04 8.20 4.71
N VAL A 413 17.18 9.12 5.15
CA VAL A 413 16.23 9.84 4.30
C VAL A 413 16.97 10.60 3.20
N VAL A 414 17.98 11.40 3.53
CA VAL A 414 18.80 12.16 2.57
C VAL A 414 19.42 11.23 1.54
N SER A 415 20.08 10.16 1.98
CA SER A 415 20.72 9.20 1.08
C SER A 415 19.74 8.54 0.10
N ILE A 416 18.56 8.12 0.59
CA ILE A 416 17.54 7.47 -0.25
C ILE A 416 16.93 8.46 -1.26
N VAL A 417 16.63 9.69 -0.81
CA VAL A 417 16.02 10.71 -1.66
C VAL A 417 17.01 11.18 -2.74
N GLN A 418 18.28 11.38 -2.41
CA GLN A 418 19.32 11.71 -3.39
C GLN A 418 19.47 10.61 -4.44
N GLY A 419 19.48 9.34 -4.03
CA GLY A 419 19.50 8.20 -4.97
C GLY A 419 18.27 8.16 -5.90
N ALA A 420 17.09 8.48 -5.37
CA ALA A 420 15.86 8.56 -6.16
C ALA A 420 15.87 9.73 -7.16
N LEU A 421 16.39 10.90 -6.75
CA LEU A 421 16.52 12.07 -7.62
C LEU A 421 17.55 11.85 -8.74
N ALA A 422 18.68 11.22 -8.43
CA ALA A 422 19.72 10.90 -9.42
C ALA A 422 19.25 9.89 -10.48
N SER A 423 18.27 9.05 -10.14
CA SER A 423 17.66 8.07 -11.06
C SER A 423 16.40 8.57 -11.77
N ALA A 424 15.96 9.81 -11.51
CA ALA A 424 14.76 10.36 -12.14
C ALA A 424 15.14 11.09 -13.45
N PRO A 425 14.66 10.66 -14.63
CA PRO A 425 15.05 11.26 -15.93
C PRO A 425 14.67 12.73 -16.00
N GLU A 426 15.60 13.61 -16.42
CA GLU A 426 15.33 15.05 -16.57
C GLU A 426 14.05 15.27 -17.39
N ALA A 427 13.23 16.23 -16.94
CA ALA A 427 11.95 16.50 -17.58
C ALA A 427 12.21 16.88 -19.04
N SER A 428 11.75 16.06 -19.99
CA SER A 428 11.67 16.49 -21.38
C SER A 428 10.62 17.60 -21.47
N ASP A 429 10.95 18.71 -22.13
CA ASP A 429 10.17 19.96 -22.24
C ASP A 429 8.72 19.82 -22.77
N SER A 430 8.24 18.62 -23.06
CA SER A 430 6.85 18.34 -23.42
C SER A 430 6.08 17.71 -22.24
N ALA A 431 5.67 18.53 -21.27
CA ALA A 431 4.77 18.14 -20.16
C ALA A 431 3.31 17.89 -20.60
N THR A 432 3.07 17.50 -21.85
CA THR A 432 1.72 17.35 -22.43
C THR A 432 1.03 16.03 -22.10
N SER A 433 1.70 15.10 -21.42
CA SER A 433 1.10 13.83 -20.97
C SER A 433 0.89 13.79 -19.45
N LEU A 434 -0.21 13.18 -19.01
CA LEU A 434 -0.53 12.99 -17.58
C LEU A 434 0.62 12.35 -16.79
N ARG A 435 1.32 11.37 -17.39
CA ARG A 435 2.51 10.74 -16.80
C ARG A 435 3.72 11.70 -16.65
N GLY A 436 3.85 12.67 -17.55
CA GLY A 436 4.87 13.71 -17.45
C GLY A 436 4.64 14.59 -16.22
N CYS A 437 3.39 15.00 -16.00
CA CYS A 437 2.99 15.76 -14.82
C CYS A 437 3.25 14.98 -13.51
N ASP A 438 2.89 13.70 -13.46
CA ASP A 438 3.12 12.85 -12.27
C ASP A 438 4.62 12.77 -11.91
N THR A 439 5.48 12.58 -12.92
CA THR A 439 6.93 12.48 -12.71
C THR A 439 7.52 13.76 -12.14
N ALA A 440 7.02 14.91 -12.61
CA ALA A 440 7.48 16.20 -12.13
C ALA A 440 6.94 16.53 -10.72
N ILE A 441 5.70 16.16 -10.39
CA ILE A 441 5.18 16.23 -9.02
C ILE A 441 6.04 15.38 -8.08
N VAL A 442 6.35 14.13 -8.47
CA VAL A 442 7.22 13.24 -7.70
C VAL A 442 8.59 13.90 -7.45
N ARG A 443 9.24 14.43 -8.50
CA ARG A 443 10.53 15.12 -8.37
C ARG A 443 10.46 16.33 -7.45
N HIS A 444 9.48 17.20 -7.66
CA HIS A 444 9.29 18.40 -6.85
C HIS A 444 9.12 18.05 -5.37
N THR A 445 8.31 17.03 -5.06
CA THR A 445 8.12 16.55 -3.70
C THR A 445 9.40 15.98 -3.10
N LEU A 446 10.18 15.19 -3.85
CA LEU A 446 11.47 14.68 -3.39
C LEU A 446 12.47 15.81 -3.11
N GLN A 447 12.51 16.85 -3.95
CA GLN A 447 13.35 18.03 -3.73
C GLN A 447 12.94 18.79 -2.45
N ARG A 448 11.64 18.98 -2.22
CA ARG A 448 11.13 19.60 -0.99
C ARG A 448 11.51 18.79 0.26
N VAL A 449 11.30 17.47 0.23
CA VAL A 449 11.68 16.57 1.33
C VAL A 449 13.19 16.64 1.60
N LEU A 450 14.03 16.67 0.56
CA LEU A 450 15.47 16.79 0.70
C LEU A 450 15.86 18.12 1.35
N LYS A 451 15.30 19.24 0.87
CA LYS A 451 15.56 20.59 1.39
C LYS A 451 15.22 20.68 2.88
N GLU A 452 14.06 20.14 3.29
CA GLU A 452 13.67 20.13 4.71
C GLU A 452 14.56 19.20 5.54
N ALA A 453 14.94 18.03 5.02
CA ALA A 453 15.85 17.12 5.71
C ALA A 453 17.22 17.76 5.97
N GLU A 454 17.80 18.43 4.97
CA GLU A 454 19.07 19.14 5.08
C GLU A 454 18.98 20.36 6.00
N TRP A 455 17.85 21.08 5.96
CA TRP A 455 17.60 22.18 6.89
C TRP A 455 17.56 21.67 8.34
N MET A 456 16.81 20.59 8.62
CA MET A 456 16.74 19.99 9.96
C MET A 456 18.11 19.49 10.45
N GLN A 457 18.92 18.90 9.56
CA GLN A 457 20.28 18.48 9.91
C GLN A 457 21.17 19.65 10.36
N ARG A 458 21.03 20.82 9.72
CA ARG A 458 21.80 22.03 10.07
C ARG A 458 21.25 22.72 11.31
N ALA A 459 19.94 22.94 11.36
CA ALA A 459 19.27 23.68 12.44
C ALA A 459 19.13 22.85 13.74
N ARG A 460 19.22 21.52 13.66
CA ARG A 460 19.06 20.59 14.79
C ARG A 460 17.70 20.70 15.50
N ILE A 461 16.67 21.10 14.77
CA ILE A 461 15.31 21.34 15.28
C ILE A 461 14.29 20.57 14.44
N LYS A 462 13.21 20.13 15.08
CA LYS A 462 12.00 19.55 14.49
C LYS A 462 10.73 20.24 14.99
N CYS A 463 9.60 19.91 14.37
CA CYS A 463 8.30 20.52 14.67
C CYS A 463 7.16 19.51 14.61
N GLU A 464 6.27 19.55 15.61
CA GLU A 464 5.03 18.78 15.57
C GLU A 464 3.95 19.50 14.76
N LEU A 465 3.13 18.74 14.04
CA LEU A 465 1.99 19.22 13.27
C LEU A 465 0.97 19.97 14.13
N GLN A 466 0.71 19.48 15.34
CA GLN A 466 -0.20 20.14 16.27
C GLN A 466 0.31 21.52 16.70
N PHE A 467 1.63 21.68 16.85
CA PHE A 467 2.25 22.96 17.17
C PHE A 467 2.13 23.92 15.99
N ALA A 468 2.49 23.46 14.78
CA ALA A 468 2.40 24.28 13.56
C ALA A 468 0.96 24.71 13.23
N CYS A 469 -0.03 23.87 13.52
CA CYS A 469 -1.45 24.20 13.33
C CYS A 469 -2.01 25.13 14.42
N GLY A 470 -1.36 25.26 15.59
CA GLY A 470 -1.89 25.96 16.76
C GLY A 470 -2.39 27.40 16.47
N PRO A 471 -1.61 28.26 15.80
CA PRO A 471 -1.97 29.67 15.61
C PRO A 471 -3.20 29.93 14.74
N ILE A 472 -3.45 29.08 13.74
CA ILE A 472 -4.49 29.31 12.71
C ILE A 472 -5.56 28.20 12.65
N GLY A 473 -5.34 27.11 13.38
CA GLY A 473 -6.16 25.91 13.35
C GLY A 473 -5.80 24.93 12.22
N PRO A 474 -6.05 23.61 12.39
CA PRO A 474 -5.71 22.58 11.40
C PRO A 474 -6.36 22.73 10.02
N LEU A 475 -7.64 23.15 9.96
CA LEU A 475 -8.35 23.31 8.69
C LEU A 475 -7.74 24.45 7.86
N THR A 476 -7.59 25.63 8.47
CA THR A 476 -6.96 26.80 7.84
C THR A 476 -5.53 26.49 7.41
N PHE A 477 -4.76 25.80 8.26
CA PHE A 477 -3.41 25.35 7.92
C PHE A 477 -3.41 24.49 6.66
N MET A 478 -4.28 23.48 6.60
CA MET A 478 -4.41 22.59 5.45
C MET A 478 -4.78 23.38 4.17
N GLU A 479 -5.79 24.24 4.23
CA GLU A 479 -6.28 25.00 3.07
C GLU A 479 -5.21 25.95 2.51
N GLN A 480 -4.52 26.68 3.37
CA GLN A 480 -3.42 27.58 2.95
C GLN A 480 -2.27 26.80 2.30
N HIS A 481 -1.88 25.66 2.87
CA HIS A 481 -0.79 24.85 2.32
C HIS A 481 -1.18 24.18 0.99
N VAL A 482 -2.45 23.78 0.84
CA VAL A 482 -2.99 23.27 -0.43
C VAL A 482 -2.89 24.35 -1.51
N GLN A 483 -3.41 25.55 -1.24
CA GLN A 483 -3.37 26.67 -2.19
C GLN A 483 -1.94 27.01 -2.60
N ARG A 484 -1.02 27.06 -1.64
CA ARG A 484 0.39 27.29 -1.89
C ARG A 484 1.01 26.20 -2.77
N CYS A 485 0.76 24.94 -2.48
CA CYS A 485 1.32 23.83 -3.28
C CYS A 485 0.78 23.84 -4.71
N ASP A 486 -0.48 24.20 -4.90
CA ASP A 486 -1.05 24.36 -6.24
C ASP A 486 -0.40 25.51 -7.01
N ALA A 487 -0.13 26.64 -6.34
CA ALA A 487 0.57 27.78 -6.94
C ALA A 487 2.02 27.44 -7.31
N GLU A 488 2.79 26.83 -6.40
CA GLU A 488 4.19 26.41 -6.63
C GLU A 488 4.32 25.45 -7.82
N LEU A 489 3.35 24.57 -8.02
CA LEU A 489 3.34 23.66 -9.16
C LEU A 489 2.90 24.38 -10.44
N SER A 490 1.94 25.30 -10.37
CA SER A 490 1.46 26.04 -11.55
C SER A 490 2.52 26.99 -12.12
N GLU A 491 3.41 27.54 -11.29
CA GLU A 491 4.54 28.38 -11.73
C GLU A 491 5.76 27.58 -12.23
N GLY A 492 5.85 26.30 -11.86
CA GLY A 492 6.95 25.40 -12.22
C GLY A 492 6.70 24.54 -13.47
N PHE A 493 5.56 24.72 -14.16
CA PHE A 493 5.13 23.94 -15.32
C PHE A 493 4.85 24.78 -16.56
#